data_AF-L0IQ62-F1
#
_entry.id   AF-L0IQ62-F1
#
_cell.length_a   1.000
_cell.length_b   1.000
_cell.length_c   1.000
_cell.angle_alpha   90.00
_cell.angle_beta   90.00
_cell.angle_gamma   90.00
#
_symmetry.space_group_name_H-M   'P 1'
#
loop_
_entity.id
_entity.type
_entity.pdbx_description
1 polymer ?
#
loop_
_entity_poly.entity_id
_entity_poly.type
_entity_poly.pdbx_seq_one_letter_code
_entity_poly.pdbx_strand_id
1 'polypeptide(L)'
;MVGRNKQVYKITYPNGKIYVGMDLTGSISYFGSPSAKERIAADLAEHRLDLTVRKQILWESETATDAEVRAMEIKLIREHRSNDPAVGYNLTPKALHSDQLTEVPPMRWYARPECESQQLRFAPRLASWNKADDPDQVRLRAYLDETETLIADLRVDGPWALRLDVGLPTGRDLLNMADLDNYAYPLAYRLRDPGLVSVWCTKQHSEKSFVRIEAAREVSSQSGDAIFVGAPSAKNPEYKHQIYAAVADAAELPAGPVRLELAFVVGPQRNWLELWKPTIDALEPLLGRDPSENRPWHPRDGRITELGMHKTIDPAFGHNIVVGIAAAPARSCAA
;
A
#
# COMPACT_ATOMS: atom_id res chain seq x y z
N MET A 1 -33.65 -18.14 -11.54
CA MET A 1 -32.65 -18.33 -10.47
C MET A 1 -32.46 -16.98 -9.82
N VAL A 2 -32.71 -16.85 -8.52
CA VAL A 2 -32.38 -15.62 -7.78
C VAL A 2 -30.86 -15.46 -7.86
N GLY A 3 -30.37 -14.30 -8.27
CA GLY A 3 -28.94 -14.02 -8.37
C GLY A 3 -28.22 -14.34 -7.06
N ARG A 4 -26.98 -14.80 -7.14
CA ARG A 4 -26.11 -14.98 -5.97
C ARG A 4 -25.66 -13.61 -5.49
N ASN A 5 -26.50 -12.93 -4.72
CA ASN A 5 -26.19 -11.59 -4.24
C ASN A 5 -25.11 -11.69 -3.17
N LYS A 6 -23.96 -11.04 -3.40
CA LYS A 6 -22.94 -10.90 -2.37
C LYS A 6 -23.38 -9.82 -1.40
N GLN A 7 -23.17 -10.05 -0.11
CA GLN A 7 -23.73 -9.21 0.94
C GLN A 7 -22.67 -8.88 1.99
N VAL A 8 -22.79 -7.71 2.60
CA VAL A 8 -22.21 -7.41 3.91
C VAL A 8 -23.35 -7.25 4.89
N TYR A 9 -23.26 -7.92 6.03
CA TYR A 9 -24.31 -7.96 7.04
C TYR A 9 -23.77 -7.62 8.43
N LYS A 10 -24.69 -7.26 9.31
CA LYS A 10 -24.46 -7.03 10.73
C LYS A 10 -25.27 -8.02 11.55
N ILE A 11 -24.63 -8.65 12.53
CA ILE A 11 -25.27 -9.41 13.59
C ILE A 11 -25.28 -8.56 14.85
N THR A 12 -26.43 -8.42 15.48
CA THR A 12 -26.59 -7.79 16.80
C THR A 12 -26.90 -8.86 17.83
N TYR A 13 -26.13 -8.88 18.92
CA TYR A 13 -26.25 -9.83 20.03
C TYR A 13 -27.09 -9.26 21.18
N PRO A 14 -27.57 -10.08 22.13
CA PRO A 14 -28.41 -9.62 23.25
C PRO A 14 -27.78 -8.51 24.09
N ASN A 15 -26.46 -8.53 24.26
CA ASN A 15 -25.73 -7.50 25.00
C ASN A 15 -25.53 -6.18 24.22
N GLY A 16 -26.16 -6.03 23.05
CA GLY A 16 -26.07 -4.85 22.20
C GLY A 16 -24.81 -4.78 21.34
N LYS A 17 -23.81 -5.65 21.57
CA LYS A 17 -22.61 -5.70 20.73
C LYS A 17 -22.91 -6.26 19.35
N ILE A 18 -22.07 -5.89 18.39
CA ILE A 18 -22.26 -6.24 16.98
C ILE A 18 -21.10 -7.02 16.38
N TYR A 19 -21.38 -7.73 15.29
CA TYR A 19 -20.39 -8.32 14.38
C TYR A 19 -20.77 -7.95 12.95
N VAL A 20 -19.81 -7.47 12.16
CA VAL A 20 -19.98 -7.22 10.73
C VAL A 20 -19.24 -8.31 9.98
N GLY A 21 -19.92 -8.92 9.01
CA GLY A 21 -19.36 -10.00 8.20
C GLY A 21 -19.84 -9.92 6.75
N MET A 22 -19.10 -10.54 5.83
CA MET A 22 -19.53 -10.72 4.45
C MET A 22 -20.07 -12.12 4.15
N ASP A 23 -20.92 -12.21 3.13
CA ASP A 23 -21.39 -13.45 2.49
C ASP A 23 -21.17 -13.36 0.98
N LEU A 24 -20.28 -14.21 0.45
CA LEU A 24 -19.99 -14.30 -0.98
C LEU A 24 -20.88 -15.32 -1.72
N THR A 25 -21.70 -16.06 -0.97
CA THR A 25 -22.53 -17.16 -1.47
C THR A 25 -24.00 -16.79 -1.64
N GLY A 26 -24.46 -15.75 -0.95
CA GLY A 26 -25.86 -15.28 -0.96
C GLY A 26 -26.79 -16.21 -0.18
N SER A 27 -26.29 -16.89 0.85
CA SER A 27 -27.05 -17.83 1.65
C SER A 27 -27.82 -17.11 2.76
N ILE A 28 -29.15 -17.22 2.72
CA ILE A 28 -30.04 -16.61 3.73
C ILE A 28 -29.70 -17.07 5.16
N SER A 29 -29.29 -18.32 5.32
CA SER A 29 -28.96 -18.94 6.60
C SER A 29 -27.51 -18.73 7.03
N TYR A 30 -26.71 -17.97 6.28
CA TYR A 30 -25.33 -17.71 6.65
C TYR A 30 -25.23 -16.58 7.70
N PHE A 31 -24.73 -16.90 8.88
CA PHE A 31 -24.46 -15.95 9.98
C PHE A 31 -22.95 -15.78 10.25
N GLY A 32 -22.11 -16.18 9.30
CA GLY A 32 -20.67 -16.00 9.40
C GLY A 32 -19.99 -16.86 10.44
N SER A 33 -18.74 -16.51 10.71
CA SER A 33 -17.92 -17.06 11.78
C SER A 33 -17.23 -15.91 12.50
N PRO A 34 -17.88 -15.31 13.50
CA PRO A 34 -17.32 -14.19 14.26
C PRO A 34 -15.89 -14.48 14.74
N SER A 35 -15.01 -13.49 14.62
CA SER A 35 -13.58 -13.68 14.88
C SER A 35 -13.26 -13.79 16.38
N ALA A 36 -13.99 -13.07 17.25
CA ALA A 36 -13.79 -13.09 18.71
C ALA A 36 -14.61 -14.18 19.44
N LYS A 37 -14.54 -15.45 19.01
CA LYS A 37 -15.38 -16.55 19.53
C LYS A 37 -15.36 -16.70 21.05
N GLU A 38 -14.16 -16.66 21.65
CA GLU A 38 -13.98 -16.80 23.10
C GLU A 38 -14.64 -15.65 23.88
N ARG A 39 -14.53 -14.42 23.36
CA ARG A 39 -15.17 -13.25 23.97
C ARG A 39 -16.68 -13.33 23.87
N ILE A 40 -17.21 -13.76 22.73
CA ILE A 40 -18.66 -13.96 22.55
C ILE A 40 -19.17 -15.01 23.54
N ALA A 41 -18.45 -16.11 23.70
CA ALA A 41 -18.83 -17.16 24.65
C ALA A 41 -18.82 -16.67 26.10
N ALA A 42 -17.84 -15.83 26.48
CA ALA A 42 -17.77 -15.23 27.80
C ALA A 42 -18.90 -14.20 28.03
N ASP A 43 -19.06 -13.25 27.09
CA ASP A 43 -20.04 -12.16 27.18
C ASP A 43 -21.50 -12.65 27.15
N LEU A 44 -21.76 -13.83 26.57
CA LEU A 44 -23.10 -14.39 26.38
C LEU A 44 -23.31 -15.73 27.12
N ALA A 45 -22.50 -16.03 28.13
CA ALA A 45 -22.53 -17.31 28.85
C ALA A 45 -23.90 -17.64 29.46
N GLU A 46 -24.67 -16.61 29.84
CA GLU A 46 -26.04 -16.75 30.36
C GLU A 46 -27.08 -17.10 29.27
N HIS A 47 -26.81 -16.73 28.02
CA HIS A 47 -27.68 -16.99 26.87
C HIS A 47 -27.39 -18.34 26.18
N ARG A 48 -26.53 -19.19 26.74
CA ARG A 48 -26.08 -20.43 26.07
C ARG A 48 -27.20 -21.44 25.76
N LEU A 49 -28.31 -21.40 26.49
CA LEU A 49 -29.46 -22.30 26.31
C LEU A 49 -30.55 -21.68 25.43
N ASP A 50 -30.65 -20.35 25.41
CA ASP A 50 -31.62 -19.59 24.63
C ASP A 50 -30.97 -18.27 24.18
N LEU A 51 -30.64 -18.20 22.89
CA LEU A 51 -29.91 -17.10 22.27
C LEU A 51 -30.70 -16.57 21.07
N THR A 52 -31.12 -15.31 21.15
CA THR A 52 -31.65 -14.57 20.00
C THR A 52 -30.59 -13.63 19.45
N VAL A 53 -30.34 -13.69 18.14
CA VAL A 53 -29.49 -12.74 17.41
C VAL A 53 -30.25 -12.17 16.22
N ARG A 54 -29.94 -10.93 15.84
CA ARG A 54 -30.54 -10.28 14.67
C ARG A 54 -29.51 -10.08 13.57
N LYS A 55 -29.73 -10.67 12.39
CA LYS A 55 -28.98 -10.38 11.16
C LYS A 55 -29.67 -9.25 10.38
N GLN A 56 -28.90 -8.28 9.93
CA GLN A 56 -29.34 -7.19 9.06
C GLN A 56 -28.38 -7.09 7.87
N ILE A 57 -28.90 -7.01 6.64
CA ILE A 57 -28.06 -6.71 5.47
C ILE A 57 -27.73 -5.21 5.52
N LEU A 58 -26.45 -4.88 5.44
CA LEU A 58 -25.94 -3.50 5.39
C LEU A 58 -25.70 -3.06 3.94
N TRP A 59 -25.26 -3.98 3.10
CA TRP A 59 -24.93 -3.73 1.70
C TRP A 59 -25.09 -5.02 0.88
N GLU A 60 -25.45 -4.89 -0.39
CA GLU A 60 -25.53 -6.02 -1.33
C GLU A 60 -25.17 -5.61 -2.76
N SER A 61 -24.65 -6.57 -3.54
CA SER A 61 -24.40 -6.40 -4.98
C SER A 61 -24.40 -7.74 -5.72
N GLU A 62 -24.91 -7.69 -6.95
CA GLU A 62 -24.88 -8.82 -7.90
C GLU A 62 -23.59 -8.88 -8.71
N THR A 63 -22.94 -7.73 -8.92
CA THR A 63 -21.83 -7.57 -9.87
C THR A 63 -20.48 -7.36 -9.20
N ALA A 64 -20.46 -7.04 -7.90
CA ALA A 64 -19.22 -6.78 -7.18
C ALA A 64 -18.29 -7.99 -7.18
N THR A 65 -17.01 -7.73 -7.39
CA THR A 65 -15.90 -8.66 -7.19
C THR A 65 -15.72 -8.98 -5.71
N ASP A 66 -15.06 -10.10 -5.39
CA ASP A 66 -14.78 -10.46 -3.99
C ASP A 66 -13.89 -9.44 -3.28
N ALA A 67 -13.07 -8.69 -4.03
CA ALA A 67 -12.22 -7.64 -3.48
C ALA A 67 -13.06 -6.43 -3.04
N GLU A 68 -14.02 -6.00 -3.87
CA GLU A 68 -14.95 -4.91 -3.53
C GLU A 68 -15.83 -5.27 -2.33
N VAL A 69 -16.30 -6.52 -2.22
CA VAL A 69 -17.09 -6.95 -1.06
C VAL A 69 -16.26 -6.91 0.23
N ARG A 70 -15.01 -7.38 0.19
CA ARG A 70 -14.08 -7.29 1.34
C ARG A 70 -13.77 -5.84 1.70
N ALA A 71 -13.59 -4.98 0.71
CA ALA A 71 -13.38 -3.55 0.93
C ALA A 71 -14.58 -2.91 1.65
N MET A 72 -15.79 -3.26 1.21
CA MET A 72 -17.04 -2.82 1.83
C MET A 72 -17.20 -3.37 3.26
N GLU A 73 -16.84 -4.63 3.51
CA GLU A 73 -16.82 -5.21 4.85
C GLU A 73 -15.89 -4.43 5.78
N ILE A 74 -14.65 -4.14 5.36
CA ILE A 74 -13.67 -3.37 6.14
C ILE A 74 -14.19 -1.96 6.42
N LYS A 75 -14.80 -1.30 5.43
CA LYS A 75 -15.43 0.01 5.57
C LYS A 75 -16.53 -0.02 6.64
N LEU A 76 -17.47 -0.96 6.53
CA LEU A 76 -18.60 -1.08 7.45
C LEU A 76 -18.19 -1.54 8.86
N ILE A 77 -17.12 -2.32 9.00
CA ILE A 77 -16.51 -2.62 10.32
C ILE A 77 -16.06 -1.33 11.00
N ARG A 78 -15.36 -0.46 10.27
CA ARG A 78 -14.87 0.82 10.81
C ARG A 78 -16.00 1.79 11.11
N GLU A 79 -16.94 1.95 10.18
CA GLU A 79 -18.09 2.85 10.32
C GLU A 79 -18.96 2.49 11.53
N HIS A 80 -19.23 1.19 11.74
CA HIS A 80 -19.98 0.71 12.89
C HIS A 80 -19.13 0.47 14.14
N ARG A 81 -17.80 0.70 14.06
CA ARG A 81 -16.84 0.42 15.13
C ARG A 81 -16.93 -1.01 15.68
N SER A 82 -17.32 -1.99 14.85
CA SER A 82 -17.50 -3.37 15.32
C SER A 82 -16.19 -4.06 15.71
N ASN A 83 -15.05 -3.42 15.42
CA ASN A 83 -13.71 -3.81 15.85
C ASN A 83 -13.27 -3.26 17.21
N ASP A 84 -14.01 -2.30 17.78
CA ASP A 84 -13.81 -1.82 19.15
C ASP A 84 -14.40 -2.85 20.14
N PRO A 85 -13.62 -3.42 21.06
CA PRO A 85 -14.11 -4.40 22.04
C PRO A 85 -15.31 -3.96 22.89
N ALA A 86 -15.50 -2.64 23.06
CA ALA A 86 -16.65 -2.08 23.75
C ALA A 86 -17.94 -2.12 22.90
N VAL A 87 -17.81 -2.15 21.57
CA VAL A 87 -18.92 -2.04 20.62
C VAL A 87 -19.19 -3.36 19.88
N GLY A 88 -18.16 -4.15 19.59
CA GLY A 88 -18.32 -5.35 18.76
C GLY A 88 -17.24 -6.42 18.89
N TYR A 89 -17.34 -7.40 17.99
CA TYR A 89 -16.58 -8.66 18.01
C TYR A 89 -15.68 -8.89 16.81
N ASN A 90 -15.53 -7.93 15.89
CA ASN A 90 -14.50 -8.01 14.85
C ASN A 90 -13.11 -7.82 15.49
N LEU A 91 -12.14 -8.66 15.14
CA LEU A 91 -10.74 -8.47 15.58
C LEU A 91 -9.89 -7.71 14.55
N THR A 92 -10.35 -7.69 13.30
CA THR A 92 -9.67 -7.09 12.15
C THR A 92 -10.65 -6.22 11.35
N PRO A 93 -10.23 -5.07 10.82
CA PRO A 93 -8.98 -4.35 11.16
C PRO A 93 -8.90 -4.02 12.65
N LYS A 94 -7.68 -3.92 13.21
CA LYS A 94 -7.52 -3.50 14.61
C LYS A 94 -8.17 -2.13 14.80
N ALA A 95 -8.93 -1.97 15.90
CA ALA A 95 -9.48 -0.67 16.25
C ALA A 95 -8.34 0.32 16.52
N LEU A 96 -8.50 1.53 15.99
CA LEU A 96 -7.74 2.68 16.44
C LEU A 96 -8.32 3.06 17.79
N HIS A 97 -7.58 2.86 18.89
CA HIS A 97 -7.98 3.43 20.16
C HIS A 97 -8.03 4.95 20.00
N SER A 98 -9.05 5.62 20.54
CA SER A 98 -9.18 7.08 20.47
C SER A 98 -7.93 7.80 21.01
N ASP A 99 -7.22 7.19 21.95
CA ASP A 99 -5.94 7.69 22.50
C ASP A 99 -4.78 7.60 21.50
N GLN A 100 -4.88 6.75 20.46
CA GLN A 100 -3.91 6.64 19.36
C GLN A 100 -4.28 7.50 18.15
N LEU A 101 -5.48 8.08 18.11
CA LEU A 101 -5.90 9.05 17.10
C LEU A 101 -5.46 10.49 17.44
N THR A 102 -5.14 10.76 18.71
CA THR A 102 -4.49 12.01 19.14
C THR A 102 -2.99 12.06 18.84
N GLU A 103 -2.36 10.93 18.51
CA GLU A 103 -0.97 10.85 18.04
C GLU A 103 -0.86 9.80 16.92
N VAL A 104 -1.41 10.08 15.72
CA VAL A 104 -0.81 9.44 14.53
C VAL A 104 0.64 9.92 14.53
N PRO A 105 1.64 9.04 14.68
CA PRO A 105 3.03 9.47 14.71
C PRO A 105 3.31 10.32 13.47
N PRO A 106 4.09 11.40 13.61
CA PRO A 106 4.25 12.40 12.56
C PRO A 106 4.77 11.71 11.30
N MET A 107 3.87 11.51 10.34
CA MET A 107 4.18 10.96 9.04
C MET A 107 4.98 12.01 8.28
N ARG A 108 6.23 11.67 7.96
CA ARG A 108 7.13 12.60 7.26
C ARG A 108 7.08 12.36 5.76
N TRP A 109 6.98 13.46 5.04
CA TRP A 109 7.10 13.53 3.59
C TRP A 109 8.36 14.29 3.26
N TYR A 110 9.10 13.85 2.24
CA TYR A 110 10.36 14.49 1.87
C TYR A 110 10.31 14.99 0.45
N ALA A 111 10.90 16.15 0.20
CA ALA A 111 11.02 16.69 -1.14
C ALA A 111 11.79 15.73 -2.06
N ARG A 112 11.43 15.75 -3.34
CA ARG A 112 12.22 15.11 -4.40
C ARG A 112 13.59 15.80 -4.50
N PRO A 113 14.71 15.06 -4.53
CA PRO A 113 16.02 15.62 -4.84
C PRO A 113 16.07 16.35 -6.18
N GLU A 114 16.60 17.57 -6.16
CA GLU A 114 16.81 18.41 -7.35
C GLU A 114 18.26 18.90 -7.48
N CYS A 115 19.17 18.39 -6.64
CA CYS A 115 20.61 18.64 -6.74
C CYS A 115 21.21 18.20 -8.10
N GLU A 116 22.50 18.50 -8.26
CA GLU A 116 23.27 18.04 -9.41
C GLU A 116 23.19 16.52 -9.57
N SER A 117 23.01 16.10 -10.81
CA SER A 117 22.80 14.71 -11.17
C SER A 117 24.09 14.02 -11.57
N GLN A 118 24.29 12.81 -11.09
CA GLN A 118 25.37 11.94 -11.54
C GLN A 118 24.85 10.98 -12.62
N GLN A 119 25.52 10.96 -13.77
CA GLN A 119 25.16 10.04 -14.84
C GLN A 119 25.53 8.60 -14.47
N LEU A 120 24.58 7.69 -14.60
CA LEU A 120 24.83 6.26 -14.37
C LEU A 120 25.66 5.66 -15.51
N ARG A 121 26.64 4.84 -15.14
CA ARG A 121 27.48 4.10 -16.10
C ARG A 121 26.68 3.01 -16.82
N PHE A 122 25.76 2.37 -16.11
CA PHE A 122 24.90 1.31 -16.62
C PHE A 122 23.44 1.70 -16.49
N ALA A 123 22.63 1.31 -17.48
CA ALA A 123 21.19 1.50 -17.41
C ALA A 123 20.59 0.73 -16.21
N PRO A 124 19.64 1.34 -15.46
CA PRO A 124 18.93 0.67 -14.38
C PRO A 124 18.33 -0.66 -14.83
N ARG A 125 18.45 -1.67 -13.96
CA ARG A 125 17.95 -3.01 -14.22
C ARG A 125 16.83 -3.35 -13.23
N LEU A 126 15.82 -4.06 -13.74
CA LEU A 126 14.76 -4.60 -12.91
C LEU A 126 15.31 -5.64 -11.94
N ALA A 127 14.63 -5.84 -10.82
CA ALA A 127 14.90 -6.98 -9.95
C ALA A 127 14.87 -8.29 -10.76
N SER A 128 15.98 -9.03 -10.75
CA SER A 128 16.04 -10.38 -11.32
C SER A 128 15.97 -11.41 -10.20
N TRP A 129 15.25 -12.50 -10.45
CA TRP A 129 15.15 -13.67 -9.57
C TRP A 129 15.82 -14.90 -10.18
N ASN A 130 16.56 -14.71 -11.28
CA ASN A 130 17.29 -15.78 -11.96
C ASN A 130 18.50 -16.24 -11.13
N LYS A 131 19.11 -17.36 -11.54
CA LYS A 131 20.33 -17.88 -10.91
C LYS A 131 21.48 -16.85 -10.96
N ALA A 132 22.40 -16.93 -10.00
CA ALA A 132 23.44 -15.91 -9.82
C ALA A 132 24.39 -15.73 -11.03
N ASP A 133 24.51 -16.75 -11.87
CA ASP A 133 25.30 -16.78 -13.12
C ASP A 133 24.50 -16.35 -14.36
N ASP A 134 23.20 -16.07 -14.20
CA ASP A 134 22.35 -15.59 -15.28
C ASP A 134 22.80 -14.19 -15.75
N PRO A 135 22.83 -13.92 -17.07
CA PRO A 135 23.26 -12.64 -17.60
C PRO A 135 22.50 -11.44 -17.03
N ASP A 136 21.23 -11.58 -16.68
CA ASP A 136 20.46 -10.49 -16.08
C ASP A 136 20.90 -10.19 -14.64
N GLN A 137 21.26 -11.22 -13.87
CA GLN A 137 21.81 -11.04 -12.52
C GLN A 137 23.19 -10.38 -12.56
N VAL A 138 24.05 -10.80 -13.49
CA VAL A 138 25.38 -10.19 -13.66
C VAL A 138 25.24 -8.71 -14.03
N ARG A 139 24.34 -8.38 -14.96
CA ARG A 139 24.07 -6.99 -15.35
C ARG A 139 23.46 -6.16 -14.21
N LEU A 140 22.53 -6.73 -13.45
CA LEU A 140 21.95 -6.08 -12.28
C LEU A 140 23.02 -5.77 -11.23
N ARG A 141 23.88 -6.75 -10.92
CA ARG A 141 24.98 -6.57 -9.95
C ARG A 141 25.96 -5.49 -10.39
N ALA A 142 26.39 -5.51 -11.66
CA ALA A 142 27.30 -4.49 -12.19
C ALA A 142 26.70 -3.07 -12.12
N TYR A 143 25.41 -2.92 -12.44
CA TYR A 143 24.70 -1.65 -12.25
C TYR A 143 24.70 -1.20 -10.78
N LEU A 144 24.37 -2.10 -9.86
CA LEU A 144 24.28 -1.80 -8.43
C LEU A 144 25.63 -1.43 -7.82
N ASP A 145 26.69 -2.18 -8.13
CA ASP A 145 28.03 -1.97 -7.58
C ASP A 145 28.64 -0.63 -8.06
N GLU A 146 28.50 -0.31 -9.34
CA GLU A 146 28.96 0.97 -9.87
C GLU A 146 28.14 2.15 -9.35
N THR A 147 26.82 1.98 -9.19
CA THR A 147 25.97 3.05 -8.66
C THR A 147 26.27 3.33 -7.19
N GLU A 148 26.48 2.29 -6.38
CA GLU A 148 26.89 2.43 -4.99
C GLU A 148 28.24 3.15 -4.89
N THR A 149 29.22 2.75 -5.71
CA THR A 149 30.53 3.39 -5.76
C THR A 149 30.42 4.88 -6.14
N LEU A 150 29.62 5.19 -7.17
CA LEU A 150 29.38 6.55 -7.64
C LEU A 150 28.79 7.46 -6.56
N ILE A 151 27.87 6.96 -5.75
CA ILE A 151 27.23 7.78 -4.71
C ILE A 151 27.97 7.77 -3.38
N ALA A 152 28.93 6.84 -3.17
CA ALA A 152 29.71 6.76 -1.94
C ALA A 152 30.54 8.03 -1.68
N ASP A 153 30.95 8.74 -2.74
CA ASP A 153 31.70 10.00 -2.66
C ASP A 153 30.80 11.22 -2.40
N LEU A 154 29.48 11.06 -2.49
CA LEU A 154 28.48 12.12 -2.33
C LEU A 154 27.84 12.11 -0.94
N ARG A 155 28.50 11.47 0.04
CA ARG A 155 27.96 11.23 1.39
C ARG A 155 27.26 12.45 1.98
N VAL A 156 26.10 12.16 2.57
CA VAL A 156 25.27 13.12 3.27
C VAL A 156 25.22 12.73 4.74
N ASP A 157 25.52 13.67 5.62
CA ASP A 157 25.37 13.46 7.06
C ASP A 157 23.89 13.52 7.45
N GLY A 158 23.44 12.54 8.24
CA GLY A 158 22.06 12.46 8.73
C GLY A 158 21.06 11.88 7.71
N PRO A 159 19.76 12.15 7.89
CA PRO A 159 18.73 11.66 6.98
C PRO A 159 18.90 12.21 5.57
N TRP A 160 18.83 11.34 4.57
CA TRP A 160 19.06 11.70 3.18
C TRP A 160 18.02 11.06 2.24
N ALA A 161 17.88 11.67 1.07
CA ALA A 161 16.93 11.27 0.04
C ALA A 161 17.69 10.92 -1.25
N LEU A 162 17.22 9.87 -1.92
CA LEU A 162 17.73 9.42 -3.21
C LEU A 162 16.69 9.69 -4.30
N ARG A 163 17.13 10.06 -5.50
CA ARG A 163 16.33 10.03 -6.72
C ARG A 163 17.05 9.27 -7.81
N LEU A 164 16.34 8.31 -8.41
CA LEU A 164 16.76 7.58 -9.61
C LEU A 164 15.95 8.07 -10.81
N ASP A 165 16.60 8.57 -11.85
CA ASP A 165 15.96 8.97 -13.10
C ASP A 165 16.25 7.93 -14.18
N VAL A 166 15.23 7.14 -14.53
CA VAL A 166 15.34 6.04 -15.49
C VAL A 166 15.13 6.57 -16.91
N GLY A 167 16.20 6.57 -17.70
CA GLY A 167 16.14 6.81 -19.14
C GLY A 167 15.72 5.55 -19.88
N LEU A 168 14.66 5.67 -20.68
CA LEU A 168 14.16 4.60 -21.55
C LEU A 168 14.27 5.01 -23.03
N PRO A 169 14.52 4.08 -23.97
CA PRO A 169 14.52 4.38 -25.40
C PRO A 169 13.17 4.96 -25.85
N THR A 170 13.17 5.85 -26.84
CA THR A 170 11.97 6.50 -27.40
C THR A 170 10.91 5.53 -27.92
N GLY A 171 11.32 4.33 -28.37
CA GLY A 171 10.41 3.27 -28.81
C GLY A 171 9.73 2.49 -27.69
N ARG A 172 10.05 2.75 -26.42
CA ARG A 172 9.47 2.03 -25.27
C ARG A 172 8.31 2.85 -24.68
N ASP A 173 7.16 2.22 -24.51
CA ASP A 173 6.01 2.82 -23.84
C ASP A 173 6.31 3.05 -22.36
N LEU A 174 6.21 4.31 -21.92
CA LEU A 174 6.41 4.68 -20.52
C LEU A 174 5.24 4.23 -19.64
N LEU A 175 4.02 4.07 -20.18
CA LEU A 175 2.81 3.93 -19.39
C LEU A 175 2.33 2.48 -19.18
N ASN A 176 3.01 1.48 -19.78
CA ASN A 176 2.48 0.10 -19.82
C ASN A 176 3.45 -1.01 -19.33
N MET A 177 4.77 -0.79 -19.20
CA MET A 177 5.73 -1.87 -18.88
C MET A 177 6.99 -1.43 -18.12
N ALA A 178 6.92 -0.30 -17.41
CA ALA A 178 8.08 0.35 -16.81
C ALA A 178 7.80 0.80 -15.38
N ASP A 179 7.39 -0.14 -14.54
CA ASP A 179 7.00 0.13 -13.15
C ASP A 179 8.22 0.60 -12.37
N LEU A 180 8.09 1.77 -11.75
CA LEU A 180 9.22 2.49 -11.16
C LEU A 180 9.76 1.83 -9.89
N ASP A 181 8.90 1.13 -9.16
CA ASP A 181 9.29 0.37 -7.98
C ASP A 181 10.24 -0.79 -8.34
N ASN A 182 10.05 -1.44 -9.50
CA ASN A 182 10.95 -2.49 -9.97
C ASN A 182 12.37 -1.99 -10.32
N TYR A 183 12.53 -0.69 -10.63
CA TYR A 183 13.83 -0.04 -10.82
C TYR A 183 14.41 0.50 -9.50
N ALA A 184 13.56 1.08 -8.65
CA ALA A 184 13.99 1.71 -7.40
C ALA A 184 14.36 0.67 -6.32
N TYR A 185 13.59 -0.42 -6.23
CA TYR A 185 13.73 -1.42 -5.17
C TYR A 185 15.12 -2.08 -5.13
N PRO A 186 15.71 -2.56 -6.24
CA PRO A 186 17.04 -3.17 -6.20
C PRO A 186 18.12 -2.23 -5.66
N LEU A 187 18.09 -0.95 -6.05
CA LEU A 187 19.04 0.05 -5.60
C LEU A 187 18.84 0.36 -4.11
N ALA A 188 17.60 0.66 -3.70
CA ALA A 188 17.30 0.93 -2.29
C ALA A 188 17.64 -0.27 -1.39
N TYR A 189 17.38 -1.50 -1.86
CA TYR A 189 17.69 -2.73 -1.14
C TYR A 189 19.20 -2.99 -1.04
N ARG A 190 19.98 -2.68 -2.10
CA ARG A 190 21.44 -2.79 -2.10
C ARG A 190 22.07 -1.86 -1.07
N LEU A 191 21.60 -0.62 -1.02
CA LEU A 191 22.13 0.42 -0.14
C LEU A 191 21.75 0.15 1.32
N ARG A 192 20.47 -0.15 1.56
CA ARG A 192 19.90 -0.50 2.88
C ARG A 192 20.36 0.38 4.04
N ASP A 193 20.64 1.65 3.73
CA ASP A 193 21.22 2.61 4.66
C ASP A 193 20.16 3.10 5.67
N PRO A 194 20.44 3.13 6.99
CA PRO A 194 19.50 3.60 7.99
C PRO A 194 19.04 5.06 7.77
N GLY A 195 19.95 5.92 7.28
CA GLY A 195 19.73 7.32 6.97
C GLY A 195 18.95 7.57 5.68
N LEU A 196 18.78 6.56 4.81
CA LEU A 196 17.94 6.67 3.62
C LEU A 196 16.46 6.71 4.05
N VAL A 197 15.88 7.91 4.06
CA VAL A 197 14.50 8.16 4.52
C VAL A 197 13.52 8.45 3.39
N SER A 198 14.01 8.70 2.17
CA SER A 198 13.16 8.89 1.00
C SER A 198 13.82 8.36 -0.27
N VAL A 199 13.04 7.66 -1.09
CA VAL A 199 13.46 7.18 -2.41
C VAL A 199 12.48 7.66 -3.45
N TRP A 200 12.99 8.44 -4.38
CA TRP A 200 12.29 8.89 -5.56
C TRP A 200 12.76 8.12 -6.79
N CYS A 201 11.84 7.86 -7.70
CA CYS A 201 12.13 7.26 -8.98
C CYS A 201 11.31 7.98 -10.05
N THR A 202 11.92 8.27 -11.20
CA THR A 202 11.23 8.85 -12.35
C THR A 202 11.57 8.04 -13.60
N LYS A 203 10.75 8.18 -14.64
CA LYS A 203 11.11 7.68 -15.97
C LYS A 203 10.80 8.72 -17.04
N GLN A 204 11.65 8.74 -18.04
CA GLN A 204 11.51 9.59 -19.22
C GLN A 204 12.16 8.91 -20.43
N HIS A 205 11.84 9.39 -21.62
CA HIS A 205 12.60 9.00 -22.79
C HIS A 205 13.98 9.66 -22.74
N SER A 206 15.02 8.84 -22.64
CA SER A 206 16.42 9.28 -22.64
C SER A 206 17.33 8.08 -22.85
N GLU A 207 18.45 8.28 -23.54
CA GLU A 207 19.51 7.27 -23.64
C GLU A 207 20.30 7.12 -22.33
N LYS A 208 20.16 8.09 -21.41
CA LYS A 208 20.95 8.19 -20.18
C LYS A 208 20.04 8.13 -18.96
N SER A 209 20.56 7.52 -17.91
CA SER A 209 19.92 7.50 -16.59
C SER A 209 20.81 8.21 -15.58
N PHE A 210 20.21 8.73 -14.52
CA PHE A 210 20.90 9.56 -13.54
C PHE A 210 20.51 9.18 -12.12
N VAL A 211 21.39 9.50 -11.18
CA VAL A 211 21.10 9.43 -9.74
C VAL A 211 21.40 10.78 -9.09
N ARG A 212 20.60 11.15 -8.10
CA ARG A 212 20.77 12.35 -7.27
C ARG A 212 20.63 11.94 -5.82
N ILE A 213 21.48 12.46 -4.95
CA ILE A 213 21.35 12.31 -3.50
C ILE A 213 21.57 13.65 -2.83
N GLU A 214 20.76 13.96 -1.82
CA GLU A 214 20.88 15.18 -1.02
C GLU A 214 20.34 14.97 0.40
N ALA A 215 20.61 15.92 1.29
CA ALA A 215 20.01 15.97 2.62
C ALA A 215 18.49 15.96 2.52
N ALA A 216 17.84 15.10 3.30
CA ALA A 216 16.40 14.96 3.24
C ALA A 216 15.73 16.23 3.75
N ARG A 217 14.91 16.85 2.89
CA ARG A 217 14.14 18.05 3.23
C ARG A 217 12.68 17.68 3.46
N GLU A 218 12.22 17.79 4.70
CA GLU A 218 10.83 17.56 5.05
C GLU A 218 9.92 18.60 4.37
N VAL A 219 8.77 18.15 3.89
CA VAL A 219 7.73 18.99 3.26
C VAL A 219 6.36 18.65 3.85
N SER A 220 5.44 19.59 3.80
CA SER A 220 4.03 19.31 4.11
C SER A 220 3.47 18.30 3.12
N SER A 221 2.58 17.41 3.57
CA SER A 221 1.85 16.53 2.66
C SER A 221 1.08 17.38 1.64
N GLN A 222 1.15 16.99 0.36
CA GLN A 222 0.31 17.61 -0.66
C GLN A 222 -1.09 17.02 -0.51
N SER A 223 -2.02 17.85 -0.02
CA SER A 223 -3.39 17.51 0.36
C SER A 223 -4.08 16.50 -0.58
N GLY A 224 -4.40 15.33 -0.02
CA GLY A 224 -5.23 14.28 -0.64
C GLY A 224 -5.26 12.96 0.14
N ASP A 225 -4.78 12.95 1.39
CA ASP A 225 -4.23 11.76 2.03
C ASP A 225 -5.32 10.76 2.45
N ALA A 226 -5.47 9.67 1.70
CA ALA A 226 -6.03 8.45 2.28
C ALA A 226 -5.00 7.93 3.30
N ILE A 227 -5.23 8.24 4.58
CA ILE A 227 -4.41 7.74 5.68
C ILE A 227 -4.88 6.34 6.02
N PHE A 228 -3.98 5.38 5.82
CA PHE A 228 -4.22 3.99 6.09
C PHE A 228 -3.52 3.56 7.39
N VAL A 229 -4.25 2.82 8.24
CA VAL A 229 -3.66 2.05 9.34
C VAL A 229 -3.92 0.57 9.12
N GLY A 230 -2.85 -0.22 9.09
CA GLY A 230 -2.84 -1.55 8.51
C GLY A 230 -2.30 -2.69 9.33
N ALA A 231 -2.67 -3.88 8.86
CA ALA A 231 -2.27 -5.21 9.33
C ALA A 231 -0.77 -5.32 9.67
N PRO A 232 -0.39 -6.22 10.60
CA PRO A 232 0.97 -6.28 11.13
C PRO A 232 2.03 -6.80 10.13
N SER A 233 1.66 -7.17 8.90
CA SER A 233 2.60 -7.71 7.91
C SER A 233 2.02 -7.58 6.49
N ALA A 234 2.87 -7.20 5.53
CA ALA A 234 2.51 -7.16 4.11
C ALA A 234 2.29 -8.54 3.46
N LYS A 235 2.71 -9.63 4.14
CA LYS A 235 2.41 -11.01 3.70
C LYS A 235 1.00 -11.45 4.08
N ASN A 236 0.32 -10.72 4.98
CA ASN A 236 -1.05 -10.99 5.34
C ASN A 236 -1.96 -10.54 4.17
N PRO A 237 -2.83 -11.41 3.61
CA PRO A 237 -3.78 -11.01 2.57
C PRO A 237 -4.61 -9.78 2.92
N GLU A 238 -4.89 -9.61 4.21
CA GLU A 238 -5.63 -8.49 4.77
C GLU A 238 -4.94 -7.12 4.54
N TYR A 239 -3.60 -7.09 4.43
CA TYR A 239 -2.84 -5.86 4.18
C TYR A 239 -3.30 -5.18 2.89
N LYS A 240 -3.37 -5.94 1.79
CA LYS A 240 -3.82 -5.42 0.49
C LYS A 240 -5.29 -5.02 0.52
N HIS A 241 -6.16 -5.83 1.13
CA HIS A 241 -7.58 -5.53 1.24
C HIS A 241 -7.85 -4.24 2.03
N GLN A 242 -7.11 -3.99 3.09
CA GLN A 242 -7.32 -2.79 3.89
C GLN A 242 -6.78 -1.52 3.21
N ILE A 243 -5.70 -1.61 2.42
CA ILE A 243 -5.25 -0.50 1.57
C ILE A 243 -6.28 -0.22 0.49
N TYR A 244 -6.74 -1.27 -0.21
CA TYR A 244 -7.78 -1.16 -1.23
C TYR A 244 -9.03 -0.50 -0.65
N ALA A 245 -9.49 -0.92 0.53
CA ALA A 245 -10.64 -0.34 1.21
C ALA A 245 -10.45 1.16 1.55
N ALA A 246 -9.22 1.57 1.87
CA ALA A 246 -8.92 2.97 2.20
C ALA A 246 -9.02 3.90 0.98
N VAL A 247 -8.84 3.36 -0.22
CA VAL A 247 -8.90 4.13 -1.48
C VAL A 247 -10.11 3.77 -2.36
N ALA A 248 -10.99 2.87 -1.92
CA ALA A 248 -12.09 2.35 -2.71
C ALA A 248 -13.13 3.41 -3.12
N ASP A 249 -13.32 4.45 -2.29
CA ASP A 249 -14.25 5.56 -2.58
C ASP A 249 -13.57 6.72 -3.33
N ALA A 250 -12.24 6.67 -3.52
CA ALA A 250 -11.54 7.71 -4.26
C ALA A 250 -11.82 7.57 -5.76
N ALA A 251 -11.94 8.70 -6.46
CA ALA A 251 -12.12 8.69 -7.90
C ALA A 251 -10.86 8.13 -8.60
N GLU A 252 -11.06 7.23 -9.57
CA GLU A 252 -9.99 6.75 -10.43
C GLU A 252 -9.31 7.94 -11.13
N LEU A 253 -7.97 7.94 -11.15
CA LEU A 253 -7.20 9.00 -11.79
C LEU A 253 -7.39 8.98 -13.32
N PRO A 254 -7.60 10.16 -13.95
CA PRO A 254 -7.84 10.25 -15.40
C PRO A 254 -6.66 9.67 -16.17
N ALA A 255 -6.93 9.02 -17.30
CA ALA A 255 -5.91 8.38 -18.13
C ALA A 255 -4.70 9.30 -18.41
N GLY A 256 -3.49 8.74 -18.33
CA GLY A 256 -2.25 9.50 -18.48
C GLY A 256 -1.22 9.21 -17.38
N PRO A 257 -0.11 9.97 -17.38
CA PRO A 257 0.99 9.80 -16.43
C PRO A 257 0.56 10.19 -15.01
N VAL A 258 1.06 9.46 -14.03
CA VAL A 258 0.71 9.61 -12.60
C VAL A 258 1.95 9.93 -11.77
N ARG A 259 1.80 10.89 -10.85
CA ARG A 259 2.70 11.07 -9.72
C ARG A 259 2.09 10.38 -8.51
N LEU A 260 2.82 9.42 -7.95
CA LEU A 260 2.44 8.68 -6.75
C LEU A 260 3.49 8.88 -5.67
N GLU A 261 3.04 9.21 -4.46
CA GLU A 261 3.87 9.24 -3.27
C GLU A 261 3.25 8.37 -2.17
N LEU A 262 4.08 7.56 -1.51
CA LEU A 262 3.70 6.69 -0.42
C LEU A 262 4.58 7.00 0.79
N ALA A 263 3.96 7.32 1.93
CA ALA A 263 4.67 7.59 3.17
C ALA A 263 4.37 6.49 4.20
N PHE A 264 5.41 5.77 4.62
CA PHE A 264 5.29 4.64 5.55
C PHE A 264 5.74 5.06 6.95
N VAL A 265 4.90 4.81 7.95
CA VAL A 265 5.31 4.79 9.36
C VAL A 265 5.38 3.35 9.83
N VAL A 266 6.57 2.95 10.30
CA VAL A 266 6.87 1.56 10.67
C VAL A 266 7.67 1.48 11.96
N GLY A 267 7.59 0.33 12.64
CA GLY A 267 8.48 0.02 13.77
C GLY A 267 9.93 -0.22 13.33
N PRO A 268 10.91 -0.11 14.25
CA PRO A 268 12.34 -0.08 13.96
C PRO A 268 12.89 -1.38 13.34
N GLN A 269 12.23 -2.51 13.58
CA GLN A 269 12.66 -3.83 13.10
C GLN A 269 12.11 -4.16 11.69
N ARG A 270 11.31 -3.28 11.08
CA ARG A 270 10.63 -3.56 9.81
C ARG A 270 11.48 -3.15 8.61
N ASN A 271 11.61 -4.09 7.66
CA ASN A 271 12.06 -3.76 6.32
C ASN A 271 10.93 -3.07 5.55
N TRP A 272 10.93 -1.74 5.53
CA TRP A 272 9.90 -0.94 4.84
C TRP A 272 9.87 -1.16 3.31
N LEU A 273 10.98 -1.58 2.70
CA LEU A 273 11.05 -1.84 1.26
C LEU A 273 10.12 -2.98 0.82
N GLU A 274 9.90 -3.97 1.70
CA GLU A 274 8.98 -5.09 1.45
C GLU A 274 7.51 -4.66 1.42
N LEU A 275 7.21 -3.43 1.86
CA LEU A 275 5.86 -2.86 1.84
C LEU A 275 5.52 -2.23 0.47
N TRP A 276 6.50 -1.88 -0.35
CA TRP A 276 6.31 -1.09 -1.56
C TRP A 276 5.39 -1.77 -2.57
N LYS A 277 5.82 -2.91 -3.12
CA LYS A 277 5.06 -3.66 -4.13
C LYS A 277 3.65 -4.03 -3.64
N PRO A 278 3.45 -4.63 -2.46
CA PRO A 278 2.10 -4.99 -2.02
C PRO A 278 1.21 -3.78 -1.76
N THR A 279 1.78 -2.60 -1.45
CA THR A 279 1.01 -1.36 -1.33
C THR A 279 0.56 -0.87 -2.71
N ILE A 280 1.48 -0.79 -3.68
CA ILE A 280 1.16 -0.37 -5.06
C ILE A 280 0.11 -1.31 -5.67
N ASP A 281 0.30 -2.62 -5.54
CA ASP A 281 -0.63 -3.66 -6.02
C ASP A 281 -2.07 -3.47 -5.52
N ALA A 282 -2.26 -2.81 -4.36
CA ALA A 282 -3.56 -2.56 -3.76
C ALA A 282 -4.21 -1.25 -4.21
N LEU A 283 -3.53 -0.42 -5.01
CA LEU A 283 -4.02 0.87 -5.52
C LEU A 283 -4.82 0.76 -6.82
N GLU A 284 -5.34 -0.43 -7.14
CA GLU A 284 -6.23 -0.66 -8.29
C GLU A 284 -7.38 0.35 -8.38
N PRO A 285 -8.07 0.74 -7.27
CA PRO A 285 -9.13 1.75 -7.33
C PRO A 285 -8.67 3.13 -7.82
N LEU A 286 -7.40 3.51 -7.57
CA LEU A 286 -6.85 4.81 -7.98
C LEU A 286 -6.27 4.78 -9.39
N LEU A 287 -5.56 3.70 -9.74
CA LEU A 287 -4.79 3.61 -10.97
C LEU A 287 -5.59 3.00 -12.13
N GLY A 288 -6.72 2.37 -11.81
CA GLY A 288 -7.51 1.57 -12.72
C GLY A 288 -6.93 0.15 -12.88
N ARG A 289 -7.80 -0.77 -13.30
CA ARG A 289 -7.45 -2.17 -13.54
C ARG A 289 -7.03 -2.40 -14.98
N ASP A 290 -6.03 -3.26 -15.21
CA ASP A 290 -5.74 -3.77 -16.55
C ASP A 290 -6.89 -4.71 -17.01
N PRO A 291 -7.60 -4.39 -18.10
CA PRO A 291 -8.73 -5.19 -18.58
C PRO A 291 -8.30 -6.54 -19.16
N SER A 292 -7.01 -6.72 -19.47
CA SER A 292 -6.45 -7.98 -19.96
C SER A 292 -6.13 -8.97 -18.83
N GLU A 293 -6.09 -8.51 -17.57
CA GLU A 293 -5.73 -9.31 -16.42
C GLU A 293 -6.94 -9.68 -15.56
N ASN A 294 -7.20 -10.99 -15.47
CA ASN A 294 -8.32 -11.53 -14.72
C ASN A 294 -8.00 -11.72 -13.23
N ARG A 295 -6.71 -11.70 -12.86
CA ARG A 295 -6.27 -11.79 -11.46
C ARG A 295 -6.47 -10.45 -10.73
N PRO A 296 -6.79 -10.48 -9.42
CA PRO A 296 -6.79 -9.27 -8.60
C PRO A 296 -5.36 -8.76 -8.37
N TRP A 297 -5.23 -7.49 -7.98
CA TRP A 297 -3.96 -6.86 -7.58
C TRP A 297 -3.04 -6.49 -8.75
N HIS A 298 -3.64 -6.09 -9.87
CA HIS A 298 -2.95 -5.67 -11.09
C HIS A 298 -3.39 -4.25 -11.49
N PRO A 299 -3.01 -3.24 -10.69
CA PRO A 299 -3.23 -1.86 -11.05
C PRO A 299 -2.46 -1.52 -12.33
N ARG A 300 -2.88 -0.46 -13.04
CA ARG A 300 -2.09 0.14 -14.13
C ARG A 300 -0.92 0.97 -13.57
N ASP A 301 -0.07 0.36 -12.75
CA ASP A 301 1.10 0.98 -12.11
C ASP A 301 2.20 1.38 -13.11
N GLY A 302 2.18 0.79 -14.31
CA GLY A 302 2.91 1.29 -15.47
C GLY A 302 2.67 2.78 -15.76
N ARG A 303 1.52 3.36 -15.38
CA ARG A 303 1.22 4.80 -15.56
C ARG A 303 2.03 5.72 -14.65
N ILE A 304 2.62 5.20 -13.58
CA ILE A 304 3.37 6.01 -12.61
C ILE A 304 4.68 6.46 -13.26
N THR A 305 4.84 7.77 -13.49
CA THR A 305 6.05 8.38 -14.07
C THR A 305 6.90 9.11 -13.04
N GLU A 306 6.33 9.41 -11.88
CA GLU A 306 7.02 9.95 -10.71
C GLU A 306 6.58 9.15 -9.49
N LEU A 307 7.50 8.46 -8.84
CA LEU A 307 7.25 7.67 -7.63
C LEU A 307 8.09 8.22 -6.48
N GLY A 308 7.46 8.55 -5.36
CA GLY A 308 8.12 8.91 -4.09
C GLY A 308 7.78 7.91 -2.99
N MET A 309 8.77 7.44 -2.26
CA MET A 309 8.62 6.49 -1.15
C MET A 309 9.29 7.09 0.08
N HIS A 310 8.51 7.36 1.14
CA HIS A 310 8.98 8.04 2.35
C HIS A 310 8.92 7.12 3.56
N LYS A 311 9.92 7.20 4.44
CA LYS A 311 10.06 6.35 5.63
C LYS A 311 10.09 7.21 6.89
N THR A 312 9.21 6.87 7.82
CA THR A 312 9.24 7.32 9.21
C THR A 312 9.37 6.09 10.12
N ILE A 313 10.35 6.10 11.03
CA ILE A 313 10.48 5.07 12.05
C ILE A 313 9.88 5.60 13.34
N ASP A 314 8.91 4.88 13.88
CA ASP A 314 8.36 5.13 15.20
C ASP A 314 8.69 3.94 16.14
N PRO A 315 9.52 4.14 17.17
CA PRO A 315 9.85 3.12 18.15
C PRO A 315 8.63 2.53 18.88
N ALA A 316 7.56 3.30 19.07
CA ALA A 316 6.35 2.86 19.75
C ALA A 316 5.46 1.97 18.87
N PHE A 317 5.71 1.92 17.56
CA PHE A 317 4.79 1.33 16.59
C PHE A 317 4.85 -0.19 16.47
N GLY A 318 5.77 -0.86 17.17
CA GLY A 318 5.86 -2.33 17.22
C GLY A 318 5.78 -2.98 15.83
N HIS A 319 4.71 -3.74 15.56
CA HIS A 319 4.44 -4.36 14.27
C HIS A 319 3.38 -3.64 13.42
N ASN A 320 2.85 -2.50 13.86
CA ASN A 320 1.85 -1.76 13.12
C ASN A 320 2.46 -1.08 11.89
N ILE A 321 1.62 -0.79 10.91
CA ILE A 321 1.99 -0.05 9.70
C ILE A 321 0.97 1.06 9.51
N VAL A 322 1.45 2.27 9.26
CA VAL A 322 0.63 3.35 8.72
C VAL A 322 1.18 3.72 7.36
N VAL A 323 0.28 3.95 6.40
CA VAL A 323 0.64 4.36 5.03
C VAL A 323 -0.17 5.61 4.67
N GLY A 324 0.51 6.67 4.28
CA GLY A 324 -0.09 7.82 3.60
C GLY A 324 0.03 7.63 2.10
N ILE A 325 -1.05 7.93 1.37
CA ILE A 325 -1.10 7.77 -0.08
C ILE A 325 -1.50 9.12 -0.68
N ALA A 326 -0.61 9.66 -1.51
CA ALA A 326 -0.87 10.88 -2.28
C ALA A 326 -0.68 10.55 -3.78
N ALA A 327 -1.72 10.73 -4.58
CA ALA A 327 -1.69 10.43 -6.00
C ALA A 327 -2.37 11.53 -6.82
N ALA A 328 -1.74 11.94 -7.91
CA ALA A 328 -2.25 12.98 -8.80
C ALA A 328 -1.80 12.75 -10.24
N PRO A 329 -2.49 13.34 -11.24
CA PRO A 329 -1.96 13.39 -12.60
C PRO A 329 -0.58 14.06 -12.61
N ALA A 330 0.42 13.41 -13.21
CA ALA A 330 1.72 14.02 -13.40
C ALA A 330 1.61 15.11 -14.48
N ARG A 331 2.39 16.19 -14.33
CA ARG A 331 2.51 17.17 -15.41
C ARG A 331 3.16 16.46 -16.59
N SER A 332 2.55 16.56 -17.77
CA SER A 332 3.17 16.05 -18.98
C SER A 332 4.55 16.70 -19.13
N CYS A 333 5.60 15.88 -19.32
CA CYS A 333 6.83 16.40 -19.89
C CYS A 333 6.43 16.99 -21.24
N ALA A 334 6.61 18.30 -21.40
CA ALA A 334 6.54 18.91 -22.72
C ALA A 334 7.53 18.14 -23.61
N ALA A 335 7.03 17.66 -24.75
CA ALA A 335 7.80 16.94 -25.76
C ALA A 335 8.99 17.76 -26.27
#